data_AF-A0AB40BSL6-F1
#
_entry.id   AF-A0AB40BSL6-F1
#
_cell.length_a   1.000
_cell.length_b   1.000
_cell.length_c   1.000
_cell.angle_alpha   90.00
_cell.angle_beta   90.00
_cell.angle_gamma   90.00
#
_symmetry.space_group_name_H-M   'P 1'
#
loop_
_entity.id
_entity.type
_entity.pdbx_description
1 polymer ?
#
loop_
_entity_poly.entity_id
_entity_poly.type
_entity_poly.pdbx_seq_one_letter_code
_entity_poly.pdbx_strand_id
1 'polypeptide(L)'
;MNEDRAEKAHGVLVAGEANNLRQASELMKSIISSSYSTKLFSHKWQLLRDKLQQLNSALETADKCGNSGENSVLVQLLQSLVSTATEIHELVDKCSNGLYSGGKLQMNRDLDVAASELELHANSLNEIYASGALKPAGALVVSRPGAGARREDVKFYLEDLLTRLKVGDAEMKTLALASINEMLHEDEKHARILVMEIADSVDVLVRVLESKQVSIQEQAAEAIAVIAGQGSS
;
A
#
# COMPACT_ATOMS: atom_id res chain seq x y z
N MET A 1 -33.88 -14.08 0.39
CA MET A 1 -33.96 -13.08 -0.69
C MET A 1 -33.26 -11.75 -0.35
N ASN A 2 -32.40 -11.69 0.68
CA ASN A 2 -31.67 -10.47 1.07
C ASN A 2 -30.14 -10.59 0.90
N GLU A 3 -29.62 -11.81 0.78
CA GLU A 3 -28.17 -12.09 0.70
C GLU A 3 -27.62 -11.83 -0.72
N ASP A 4 -28.38 -12.25 -1.74
CA ASP A 4 -28.07 -12.06 -3.17
C ASP A 4 -28.05 -10.58 -3.63
N ARG A 5 -28.67 -9.68 -2.84
CA ARG A 5 -28.69 -8.23 -3.09
C ARG A 5 -27.49 -7.51 -2.46
N ALA A 6 -26.94 -8.05 -1.38
CA ALA A 6 -25.79 -7.48 -0.67
C ALA A 6 -24.48 -7.79 -1.41
N GLU A 7 -24.30 -9.02 -1.90
CA GLU A 7 -23.13 -9.40 -2.72
C GLU A 7 -23.07 -8.59 -4.02
N LYS A 8 -24.22 -8.39 -4.68
CA LYS A 8 -24.29 -7.63 -5.93
C LYS A 8 -24.00 -6.13 -5.74
N ALA A 9 -24.37 -5.55 -4.59
CA ALA A 9 -24.07 -4.17 -4.27
C ALA A 9 -22.57 -3.96 -3.97
N HIS A 10 -21.95 -4.89 -3.22
CA HIS A 10 -20.52 -4.85 -2.91
C HIS A 10 -19.66 -4.97 -4.18
N GLY A 11 -20.02 -5.87 -5.11
CA GLY A 11 -19.31 -6.04 -6.38
C GLY A 11 -19.39 -4.83 -7.32
N VAL A 12 -20.50 -4.08 -7.32
CA VAL A 12 -20.66 -2.87 -8.15
C VAL A 12 -19.85 -1.69 -7.61
N LEU A 13 -19.70 -1.59 -6.29
CA LEU A 13 -18.97 -0.49 -5.64
C LEU A 13 -17.46 -0.66 -5.74
N VAL A 14 -16.94 -1.87 -5.52
CA VAL A 14 -15.52 -2.21 -5.70
C VAL A 14 -15.05 -1.99 -7.15
N ALA A 15 -15.92 -2.28 -8.12
CA ALA A 15 -15.64 -2.00 -9.53
C ALA A 15 -15.53 -0.48 -9.84
N GLY A 16 -16.26 0.36 -9.09
CA GLY A 16 -16.21 1.81 -9.23
C GLY A 16 -14.88 2.42 -8.78
N GLU A 17 -14.30 1.94 -7.68
CA GLU A 17 -13.03 2.43 -7.13
C GLU A 17 -11.82 2.05 -8.00
N ALA A 18 -11.78 0.80 -8.47
CA ALA A 18 -10.77 0.35 -9.42
C ALA A 18 -10.83 1.13 -10.75
N ASN A 19 -12.03 1.49 -11.20
CA ASN A 19 -12.21 2.32 -12.39
C ASN A 19 -11.65 3.75 -12.18
N ASN A 20 -11.84 4.33 -10.99
CA ASN A 20 -11.32 5.67 -10.66
C ASN A 20 -9.79 5.70 -10.56
N LEU A 21 -9.17 4.67 -9.95
CA LEU A 21 -7.70 4.54 -9.88
C LEU A 21 -7.09 4.45 -11.29
N ARG A 22 -7.65 3.57 -12.12
CA ARG A 22 -7.21 3.40 -13.50
C ARG A 22 -7.37 4.68 -14.31
N GLN A 23 -8.51 5.36 -14.17
CA GLN A 23 -8.76 6.65 -14.82
C GLN A 23 -7.74 7.72 -14.40
N ALA A 24 -7.44 7.83 -13.10
CA ALA A 24 -6.46 8.80 -12.60
C ALA A 24 -5.04 8.50 -13.12
N SER A 25 -4.63 7.22 -13.16
CA SER A 25 -3.32 6.81 -13.71
C SER A 25 -3.19 7.13 -15.20
N GLU A 26 -4.21 6.83 -16.01
CA GLU A 26 -4.18 7.13 -17.45
C GLU A 26 -4.15 8.65 -17.73
N LEU A 27 -4.90 9.44 -16.94
CA LEU A 27 -4.84 10.90 -17.03
C LEU A 27 -3.43 11.43 -16.71
N MET A 28 -2.81 10.94 -15.65
CA MET A 28 -1.44 11.33 -15.30
C MET A 28 -0.44 10.98 -16.41
N LYS A 29 -0.50 9.76 -16.96
CA LYS A 29 0.35 9.35 -18.08
C LYS A 29 0.17 10.26 -19.29
N SER A 30 -1.08 10.60 -19.61
CA SER A 30 -1.37 11.55 -20.69
C SER A 30 -0.76 12.92 -20.44
N ILE A 31 -0.90 13.48 -19.24
CA ILE A 31 -0.36 14.80 -18.88
C ILE A 31 1.17 14.78 -18.91
N ILE A 32 1.81 13.74 -18.36
CA ILE A 32 3.27 13.58 -18.40
C ILE A 32 3.74 13.62 -19.85
N SER A 33 3.12 12.84 -20.73
CA SER A 33 3.45 12.82 -22.16
C SER A 33 3.28 14.19 -22.82
N SER A 34 2.11 14.83 -22.63
CA SER A 34 1.83 16.14 -23.22
C SER A 34 2.70 17.26 -22.66
N SER A 35 3.15 17.15 -21.41
CA SER A 35 4.03 18.17 -20.80
C SER A 35 5.41 18.24 -21.47
N TYR A 36 5.85 17.22 -22.21
CA TYR A 36 7.13 17.26 -22.94
C TYR A 36 7.09 18.17 -24.16
N SER A 37 5.91 18.51 -24.70
CA SER A 37 5.78 19.47 -25.79
C SER A 37 5.84 20.92 -25.33
N THR A 38 5.81 21.19 -24.02
CA THR A 38 5.86 22.56 -23.49
C THR A 38 7.29 23.11 -23.53
N LYS A 39 7.47 24.24 -24.22
CA LYS A 39 8.79 24.92 -24.36
C LYS A 39 8.98 26.09 -23.39
N LEU A 40 7.91 26.52 -22.73
CA LEU A 40 7.89 27.60 -21.75
C LEU A 40 7.96 27.00 -20.34
N PHE A 41 8.67 27.65 -19.41
CA PHE A 41 8.77 27.22 -18.00
C PHE A 41 9.34 25.81 -17.80
N SER A 42 10.33 25.41 -18.60
CA SER A 42 10.87 24.04 -18.65
C SER A 42 11.22 23.45 -17.29
N HIS A 43 11.83 24.24 -16.39
CA HIS A 43 12.18 23.78 -15.03
C HIS A 43 10.95 23.54 -14.16
N LYS A 44 9.90 24.37 -14.26
CA LYS A 44 8.66 24.19 -13.50
C LYS A 44 7.90 22.97 -14.00
N TRP A 45 7.84 22.78 -15.33
CA TRP A 45 7.27 21.57 -15.92
C TRP A 45 8.05 20.31 -15.58
N GLN A 46 9.37 20.40 -15.45
CA GLN A 46 10.18 19.28 -14.96
C GLN A 46 9.79 18.91 -13.53
N LEU A 47 9.76 19.89 -12.60
CA LEU A 47 9.32 19.65 -11.23
C LEU A 47 7.90 19.06 -11.16
N LEU A 48 6.98 19.58 -11.97
CA LEU A 48 5.61 19.09 -12.02
C LEU A 48 5.54 17.66 -12.56
N ARG A 49 6.33 17.32 -13.60
CA ARG A 49 6.46 15.95 -14.11
C ARG A 49 7.00 14.99 -13.05
N ASP A 50 8.04 15.39 -12.33
CA ASP A 50 8.64 14.53 -11.30
C ASP A 50 7.58 14.17 -10.24
N LYS A 51 6.77 15.14 -9.82
CA LYS A 51 5.63 14.93 -8.91
C LYS A 51 4.54 14.04 -9.51
N LEU A 52 4.15 14.28 -10.76
CA LEU A 52 3.17 13.45 -11.47
C LEU A 52 3.66 12.00 -11.62
N GLN A 53 4.95 11.78 -11.87
CA GLN A 53 5.55 10.44 -11.98
C GLN A 53 5.59 9.73 -10.63
N GLN A 54 5.97 10.44 -9.57
CA GLN A 54 5.93 9.92 -8.20
C GLN A 54 4.52 9.48 -7.83
N LEU A 55 3.52 10.33 -8.10
CA LEU A 55 2.13 10.05 -7.81
C LEU A 55 1.56 8.91 -8.65
N ASN A 56 1.89 8.85 -9.95
CA ASN A 56 1.47 7.74 -10.81
C ASN A 56 2.06 6.40 -10.32
N SER A 57 3.33 6.40 -9.88
CA SER A 57 3.95 5.19 -9.32
C SER A 57 3.26 4.74 -8.04
N ALA A 58 2.86 5.69 -7.19
CA ALA A 58 2.08 5.41 -5.99
C ALA A 58 0.68 4.88 -6.33
N LEU A 59 -0.02 5.46 -7.30
CA LEU A 59 -1.32 4.93 -7.75
C LEU A 59 -1.22 3.53 -8.38
N GLU A 60 -0.20 3.25 -9.17
CA GLU A 60 0.01 1.91 -9.72
C GLU A 60 0.30 0.88 -8.62
N THR A 61 0.92 1.31 -7.53
CA THR A 61 1.09 0.49 -6.33
C THR A 61 -0.26 0.30 -5.62
N ALA A 62 -1.12 1.33 -5.59
CA ALA A 62 -2.48 1.27 -5.02
C ALA A 62 -3.44 0.40 -5.85
N ASP A 63 -3.31 0.39 -7.17
CA ASP A 63 -4.10 -0.47 -8.07
C ASP A 63 -3.73 -1.95 -7.86
N LYS A 64 -2.43 -2.24 -7.73
CA LYS A 64 -1.91 -3.55 -7.29
C LYS A 64 -2.23 -3.86 -5.83
N CYS A 65 -2.91 -2.96 -5.12
CA CYS A 65 -3.25 -3.08 -3.71
C CYS A 65 -4.63 -3.70 -3.48
N GLY A 66 -5.50 -3.88 -4.48
CA GLY A 66 -6.63 -4.81 -4.37
C GLY A 66 -7.50 -4.59 -3.14
N ASN A 67 -8.19 -3.45 -3.15
CA ASN A 67 -9.35 -3.08 -2.32
C ASN A 67 -9.59 -3.88 -1.04
N SER A 68 -9.07 -3.37 0.07
CA SER A 68 -9.55 -3.69 1.41
C SER A 68 -10.56 -2.62 1.85
N GLY A 69 -11.82 -2.77 1.42
CA GLY A 69 -12.96 -2.02 1.96
C GLY A 69 -13.16 -0.61 1.40
N GLU A 70 -14.41 -0.13 1.52
CA GLU A 70 -14.86 1.22 1.13
C GLU A 70 -14.02 2.29 1.83
N ASN A 71 -13.00 2.81 1.15
CA ASN A 71 -12.22 3.91 1.69
C ASN A 71 -12.76 5.21 1.10
N SER A 72 -13.79 5.77 1.75
CA SER A 72 -14.38 7.08 1.40
C SER A 72 -13.32 8.18 1.27
N VAL A 73 -12.22 8.10 2.05
CA VAL A 73 -11.10 9.05 1.97
C VAL A 73 -10.30 8.85 0.68
N LEU A 74 -10.04 7.61 0.28
CA LEU A 74 -9.38 7.31 -0.99
C LEU A 74 -10.22 7.76 -2.18
N VAL A 75 -11.53 7.51 -2.17
CA VAL A 75 -12.43 7.96 -3.24
C VAL A 75 -12.42 9.48 -3.38
N GLN A 76 -12.52 10.21 -2.26
CA GLN A 76 -12.44 11.67 -2.26
C GLN A 76 -11.07 12.17 -2.75
N LEU A 77 -9.98 11.53 -2.32
CA LEU A 77 -8.64 11.85 -2.80
C LEU A 77 -8.52 11.66 -4.31
N LEU A 78 -9.01 10.54 -4.84
CA LEU A 78 -8.97 10.25 -6.28
C LEU A 78 -9.80 11.25 -7.09
N GLN A 79 -10.97 11.65 -6.60
CA GLN A 79 -11.78 12.68 -7.25
C GLN A 79 -11.08 14.04 -7.26
N SER A 80 -10.50 14.44 -6.12
CA SER A 80 -9.72 15.69 -6.02
C SER A 80 -8.52 15.67 -6.96
N LEU A 81 -7.82 14.53 -7.00
CA LEU A 81 -6.68 14.32 -7.88
C LEU A 81 -7.06 14.41 -9.37
N VAL A 82 -8.18 13.80 -9.78
CA VAL A 82 -8.68 13.92 -11.17
C VAL A 82 -9.01 15.37 -11.51
N SER A 83 -9.55 16.14 -10.57
CA SER A 83 -9.79 17.58 -10.75
C SER A 83 -8.48 18.34 -10.98
N THR A 84 -7.50 18.18 -10.08
CA THR A 84 -6.17 18.80 -10.21
C THR A 84 -5.46 18.38 -11.51
N ALA A 85 -5.54 17.11 -11.89
CA ALA A 85 -4.95 16.61 -13.13
C ALA A 85 -5.60 17.26 -14.36
N THR A 86 -6.92 17.47 -14.34
CA THR A 86 -7.64 18.15 -15.43
C THR A 86 -7.20 19.61 -15.55
N GLU A 87 -7.06 20.32 -14.43
CA GLU A 87 -6.53 21.69 -14.41
C GLU A 87 -5.10 21.77 -14.98
N ILE A 88 -4.23 20.82 -14.60
CA ILE A 88 -2.87 20.74 -15.15
C ILE A 88 -2.90 20.47 -16.65
N HIS A 89 -3.81 19.62 -17.14
CA HIS A 89 -3.96 19.36 -18.57
C HIS A 89 -4.30 20.65 -19.33
N GLU A 90 -5.22 21.47 -18.80
CA GLU A 90 -5.50 22.78 -19.41
C GLU A 90 -4.27 23.70 -19.41
N LEU A 91 -3.44 23.66 -18.37
CA LEU A 91 -2.19 24.43 -18.31
C LEU A 91 -1.20 23.97 -19.40
N VAL A 92 -1.15 22.67 -19.71
CA VAL A 92 -0.34 22.13 -20.82
C VAL A 92 -0.82 22.68 -22.16
N ASP A 93 -2.13 22.69 -22.41
CA ASP A 93 -2.73 23.21 -23.64
C ASP A 93 -2.47 24.71 -23.79
N LYS A 94 -2.67 25.48 -22.71
CA LYS A 94 -2.40 26.92 -22.65
C LYS A 94 -0.92 27.23 -22.93
N CYS A 95 0.00 26.41 -22.44
CA CYS A 95 1.44 26.54 -22.71
C CYS A 95 1.84 26.15 -24.14
N SER A 96 1.15 25.17 -24.74
CA SER A 96 1.49 24.66 -26.06
C SER A 96 0.94 25.55 -27.18
N ASN A 97 -0.25 26.11 -26.99
CA ASN A 97 -0.92 26.96 -27.98
C ASN A 97 -0.52 28.44 -27.88
N GLY A 98 0.24 28.83 -26.85
CA GLY A 98 0.64 30.22 -26.61
C GLY A 98 -0.54 31.17 -26.33
N LEU A 99 -1.73 30.61 -26.07
CA LEU A 99 -3.01 31.33 -25.97
C LEU A 99 -3.29 31.88 -24.56
N TYR A 100 -2.33 31.83 -23.64
CA TYR A 100 -2.57 32.22 -22.25
C TYR A 100 -2.72 33.74 -22.09
N SER A 101 -3.95 34.21 -21.86
CA SER A 101 -4.33 35.62 -21.78
C SER A 101 -3.90 36.33 -20.48
N GLY A 102 -3.60 35.60 -19.40
CA GLY A 102 -3.24 36.14 -18.08
C GLY A 102 -1.77 36.54 -17.90
N GLY A 103 -0.93 36.35 -18.91
CA GLY A 103 0.50 36.66 -18.87
C GLY A 103 1.36 35.66 -18.08
N LYS A 104 2.69 35.81 -18.18
CA LYS A 104 3.67 34.83 -17.68
C LYS A 104 3.68 34.69 -16.15
N LEU A 105 3.32 35.74 -15.40
CA LEU A 105 3.31 35.73 -13.94
C LEU A 105 2.16 34.88 -13.39
N GLN A 106 0.96 35.04 -13.97
CA GLN A 106 -0.20 34.25 -13.55
C GLN A 106 0.01 32.78 -13.90
N MET A 107 0.54 32.47 -15.08
CA MET A 107 0.93 31.10 -15.45
C MET A 107 1.95 30.49 -14.45
N ASN A 108 2.93 31.26 -14.01
CA ASN A 108 3.92 30.79 -13.04
C ASN A 108 3.27 30.47 -11.68
N ARG A 109 2.35 31.33 -11.22
CA ARG A 109 1.55 31.08 -10.02
C ARG A 109 0.69 29.83 -10.16
N ASP A 110 0.03 29.65 -11.30
CA ASP A 110 -0.83 28.49 -11.55
C ASP A 110 -0.02 27.18 -11.52
N LEU A 111 1.20 27.19 -12.08
CA LEU A 111 2.13 26.05 -12.00
C LEU A 111 2.59 25.76 -10.56
N ASP A 112 2.82 26.79 -9.74
CA ASP A 112 3.21 26.63 -8.34
C ASP A 112 2.07 26.10 -7.47
N VAL A 113 0.84 26.56 -7.72
CA VAL A 113 -0.36 26.02 -7.08
C VAL A 113 -0.53 24.55 -7.46
N ALA A 114 -0.47 24.21 -8.75
CA ALA A 114 -0.56 22.83 -9.21
C ALA A 114 0.50 21.91 -8.57
N ALA A 115 1.76 22.39 -8.47
CA ALA A 115 2.82 21.62 -7.83
C ALA A 115 2.57 21.39 -6.33
N SER A 116 1.95 22.37 -5.66
CA SER A 116 1.58 22.25 -4.23
C SER A 116 0.41 21.30 -4.03
N GLU A 117 -0.61 21.35 -4.89
CA GLU A 117 -1.76 20.42 -4.85
C GLU A 117 -1.31 18.96 -5.09
N LEU A 118 -0.43 18.72 -6.06
CA LEU A 118 0.12 17.38 -6.28
C LEU A 118 0.91 16.86 -5.06
N GLU A 119 1.63 17.74 -4.37
CA GLU A 119 2.33 17.39 -3.13
C GLU A 119 1.36 17.02 -2.01
N LEU A 120 0.26 17.77 -1.87
CA LEU A 120 -0.80 17.45 -0.92
C LEU A 120 -1.41 16.09 -1.22
N HIS A 121 -1.74 15.80 -2.48
CA HIS A 121 -2.27 14.50 -2.89
C HIS A 121 -1.29 13.36 -2.60
N ALA A 122 0.00 13.57 -2.85
CA ALA A 122 1.04 12.57 -2.54
C ALA A 122 1.13 12.29 -1.04
N ASN A 123 1.09 13.33 -0.21
CA ASN A 123 1.12 13.19 1.25
C ASN A 123 -0.14 12.50 1.78
N SER A 124 -1.33 12.87 1.30
CA SER A 124 -2.57 12.19 1.68
C SER A 124 -2.58 10.72 1.27
N LEU A 125 -2.04 10.38 0.10
CA LEU A 125 -1.92 8.98 -0.32
C LEU A 125 -0.94 8.21 0.60
N ASN A 126 0.19 8.82 0.97
CA ASN A 126 1.14 8.24 1.93
C ASN A 126 0.52 8.05 3.32
N GLU A 127 -0.31 8.98 3.79
CA GLU A 127 -1.05 8.85 5.06
C GLU A 127 -2.06 7.69 4.99
N ILE A 128 -2.75 7.53 3.86
CA ILE A 128 -3.65 6.39 3.62
C ILE A 128 -2.86 5.08 3.67
N TYR A 129 -1.66 5.02 3.08
CA TYR A 129 -0.77 3.87 3.19
C TYR A 129 -0.32 3.61 4.63
N ALA A 130 0.15 4.64 5.33
CA ALA A 130 0.62 4.53 6.71
C ALA A 130 -0.50 4.11 7.67
N SER A 131 -1.74 4.48 7.39
CA SER A 131 -2.92 4.04 8.15
C SER A 131 -3.27 2.56 7.94
N GLY A 132 -2.65 1.89 6.97
CA GLY A 132 -2.93 0.50 6.63
C GLY A 132 -4.26 0.29 5.89
N ALA A 133 -4.88 1.38 5.40
CA ALA A 133 -6.16 1.32 4.68
C ALA A 133 -6.01 0.81 3.24
N LEU A 134 -4.81 0.90 2.66
CA LEU A 134 -4.43 0.24 1.41
C LEU A 134 -3.50 -0.95 1.76
N LYS A 135 -4.02 -2.18 1.69
CA LYS A 135 -3.25 -3.42 1.94
C LYS A 135 -2.93 -4.14 0.63
N PRO A 136 -1.67 -4.47 0.27
CA PRO A 136 -1.31 -4.98 -1.06
C PRO A 136 -2.21 -6.13 -1.58
N ALA A 137 -2.64 -6.10 -2.86
CA ALA A 137 -3.48 -7.13 -3.45
C ALA A 137 -2.65 -8.39 -3.58
N GLY A 138 -3.15 -9.48 -3.03
CA GLY A 138 -2.42 -10.74 -3.02
C GLY A 138 -1.79 -11.06 -1.66
N ALA A 139 -1.88 -10.16 -0.68
CA ALA A 139 -1.90 -10.62 0.70
C ALA A 139 -3.26 -11.30 0.92
N LEU A 140 -3.32 -12.63 0.81
CA LEU A 140 -4.30 -13.41 1.56
C LEU A 140 -4.03 -13.11 3.04
N VAL A 141 -4.56 -11.98 3.53
CA VAL A 141 -4.43 -11.63 4.93
C VAL A 141 -5.35 -12.58 5.67
N VAL A 142 -4.80 -13.72 6.07
CA VAL A 142 -5.38 -14.48 7.16
C VAL A 142 -5.50 -13.49 8.31
N SER A 143 -6.74 -13.16 8.67
CA SER A 143 -7.02 -12.22 9.74
C SER A 143 -6.40 -12.74 11.03
N ARG A 144 -5.71 -11.86 11.77
CA ARG A 144 -5.18 -12.23 13.07
C ARG A 144 -6.34 -12.73 13.96
N PRO A 145 -6.22 -13.91 14.56
CA PRO A 145 -7.24 -14.43 15.45
C PRO A 145 -7.38 -13.53 16.69
N GLY A 146 -8.63 -13.29 17.11
CA GLY A 146 -8.92 -12.50 18.31
C GLY A 146 -8.59 -13.24 19.61
N ALA A 147 -8.60 -12.51 20.73
CA ALA A 147 -8.40 -13.10 22.07
C ALA A 147 -9.45 -14.20 22.33
N GLY A 148 -9.01 -15.43 22.56
CA GLY A 148 -9.90 -16.59 22.75
C GLY A 148 -10.34 -17.30 21.46
N ALA A 149 -9.72 -17.00 20.32
CA ALA A 149 -9.94 -17.74 19.07
C ALA A 149 -9.68 -19.25 19.21
N ARG A 150 -10.25 -20.02 18.28
CA ARG A 150 -10.08 -21.48 18.28
C ARG A 150 -8.63 -21.82 17.96
N ARG A 151 -8.21 -22.98 18.46
CA ARG A 151 -6.86 -23.51 18.22
C ARG A 151 -6.55 -23.62 16.73
N GLU A 152 -7.54 -24.03 15.94
CA GLU A 152 -7.41 -24.20 14.49
C GLU A 152 -7.19 -22.85 13.78
N ASP A 153 -7.85 -21.77 14.23
CA ASP A 153 -7.69 -20.43 13.65
C ASP A 153 -6.30 -19.86 13.94
N VAL A 154 -5.82 -20.07 15.17
CA VAL A 154 -4.45 -19.72 15.61
C VAL A 154 -3.42 -20.49 14.79
N LYS A 155 -3.60 -21.81 14.65
CA LYS A 155 -2.72 -22.65 13.85
C LYS A 155 -2.66 -22.17 12.40
N PHE A 156 -3.82 -21.95 11.77
CA PHE A 156 -3.91 -21.51 10.38
C PHE A 156 -3.20 -20.16 10.15
N TYR A 157 -3.36 -19.21 11.07
CA TYR A 157 -2.67 -17.92 11.01
C TYR A 157 -1.15 -18.07 11.16
N LEU A 158 -0.67 -18.90 12.09
CA LEU A 158 0.76 -19.17 12.23
C LEU A 158 1.36 -19.89 11.00
N GLU A 159 0.62 -20.83 10.38
CA GLU A 159 1.03 -21.49 9.13
C GLU A 159 1.15 -20.51 7.96
N ASP A 160 0.22 -19.55 7.88
CA ASP A 160 0.28 -18.45 6.92
C ASP A 160 1.51 -17.56 7.15
N LEU A 161 1.76 -17.13 8.39
CA LEU A 161 2.95 -16.34 8.73
C LEU A 161 4.26 -17.08 8.37
N LEU A 162 4.35 -18.37 8.68
CA LEU A 162 5.50 -19.20 8.28
C LEU A 162 5.63 -19.33 6.76
N THR A 163 4.52 -19.40 6.03
CA THR A 163 4.53 -19.42 4.56
C THR A 163 5.08 -18.10 4.03
N ARG A 164 4.66 -16.96 4.59
CA ARG A 164 5.21 -15.63 4.26
C ARG A 164 6.71 -15.54 4.57
N LEU A 165 7.20 -16.19 5.62
CA LEU A 165 8.65 -16.28 5.86
C LEU A 165 9.39 -17.07 4.78
N LYS A 166 8.77 -18.13 4.24
CA LYS A 166 9.37 -18.96 3.19
C LYS A 166 9.47 -18.24 1.84
N VAL A 167 8.42 -17.51 1.43
CA VAL A 167 8.31 -16.94 0.07
C VAL A 167 8.41 -15.41 0.00
N GLY A 168 8.27 -14.72 1.13
CA GLY A 168 8.21 -13.27 1.20
C GLY A 168 9.55 -12.58 0.97
N ASP A 169 9.46 -11.32 0.57
CA ASP A 169 10.59 -10.39 0.53
C ASP A 169 11.01 -9.93 1.94
N ALA A 170 11.97 -9.01 2.00
CA ALA A 170 12.53 -8.53 3.27
C ALA A 170 11.48 -7.89 4.20
N GLU A 171 10.59 -7.09 3.62
CA GLU A 171 9.56 -6.36 4.36
C GLU A 171 8.49 -7.32 4.88
N MET A 172 8.01 -8.22 4.00
CA MET A 172 7.04 -9.25 4.38
C MET A 172 7.58 -10.17 5.48
N LYS A 173 8.86 -10.55 5.42
CA LYS A 173 9.53 -11.34 6.46
C LYS A 173 9.58 -10.62 7.79
N THR A 174 9.92 -9.33 7.78
CA THR A 174 9.97 -8.50 9.00
C THR A 174 8.59 -8.40 9.64
N LEU A 175 7.56 -8.10 8.86
CA LEU A 175 6.17 -8.02 9.37
C LEU A 175 5.65 -9.36 9.90
N ALA A 176 5.97 -10.46 9.22
CA ALA A 176 5.56 -11.79 9.65
C ALA A 176 6.26 -12.22 10.95
N LEU A 177 7.55 -11.93 11.11
CA LEU A 177 8.28 -12.21 12.36
C LEU A 177 7.75 -11.38 13.52
N ALA A 178 7.50 -10.08 13.32
CA ALA A 178 6.89 -9.23 14.34
C ALA A 178 5.54 -9.80 14.82
N SER A 179 4.70 -10.25 13.88
CA SER A 179 3.40 -10.86 14.19
C SER A 179 3.53 -12.18 14.95
N ILE A 180 4.53 -13.02 14.60
CA ILE A 180 4.84 -14.25 15.34
C ILE A 180 5.25 -13.89 16.78
N ASN A 181 6.18 -12.95 16.97
CA ASN A 181 6.64 -12.57 18.32
C ASN A 181 5.49 -12.03 19.17
N GLU A 182 4.65 -11.15 18.64
CA GLU A 182 3.47 -10.66 19.36
C GLU A 182 2.58 -11.83 19.83
N MET A 183 2.30 -12.79 18.96
CA MET A 183 1.52 -13.97 19.35
C MET A 183 2.19 -14.81 20.42
N LEU A 184 3.50 -15.04 20.31
CA LEU A 184 4.25 -15.82 21.29
C LEU A 184 4.23 -15.17 22.69
N HIS A 185 4.22 -13.83 22.74
CA HIS A 185 4.12 -13.07 23.99
C HIS A 185 2.69 -12.95 24.54
N GLU A 186 1.67 -13.09 23.69
CA GLU A 186 0.27 -13.01 24.12
C GLU A 186 -0.19 -14.23 24.94
N ASP A 187 0.19 -15.43 24.52
CA ASP A 187 -0.24 -16.67 25.15
C ASP A 187 0.76 -17.80 24.88
N GLU A 188 1.22 -18.47 25.94
CA GLU A 188 2.16 -19.59 25.85
C GLU A 188 1.62 -20.74 24.97
N LYS A 189 0.29 -20.88 24.84
CA LYS A 189 -0.32 -21.88 23.94
C LYS A 189 0.07 -21.66 22.49
N HIS A 190 0.34 -20.42 22.07
CA HIS A 190 0.73 -20.11 20.69
C HIS A 190 2.10 -20.70 20.36
N ALA A 191 3.04 -20.66 21.32
CA ALA A 191 4.34 -21.32 21.19
C ALA A 191 4.19 -22.84 21.05
N ARG A 192 3.30 -23.45 21.85
CA ARG A 192 3.02 -24.90 21.74
C ARG A 192 2.40 -25.27 20.40
N ILE A 193 1.43 -24.51 19.91
CA ILE A 193 0.81 -24.73 18.59
C ILE A 193 1.89 -24.61 17.50
N LEU A 194 2.71 -23.56 17.56
CA LEU A 194 3.77 -23.31 16.58
C LEU A 194 4.77 -24.47 16.48
N VAL A 195 5.24 -24.98 17.62
CA VAL A 195 6.30 -26.00 17.67
C VAL A 195 5.76 -27.42 17.49
N MET A 196 4.60 -27.73 18.09
CA MET A 196 4.10 -29.11 18.15
C MET A 196 3.15 -29.47 17.00
N GLU A 197 2.47 -28.49 16.39
CA GLU A 197 1.38 -28.76 15.43
C GLU A 197 1.69 -28.33 14.01
N ILE A 198 2.71 -27.49 13.81
CA ILE A 198 3.13 -27.01 12.50
C ILE A 198 4.49 -27.60 12.17
N ALA A 199 4.53 -28.42 11.12
CA ALA A 199 5.76 -29.05 10.67
C ALA A 199 6.76 -28.00 10.14
N ASP A 200 8.04 -28.25 10.38
CA ASP A 200 9.18 -27.44 9.94
C ASP A 200 9.20 -25.99 10.47
N SER A 201 8.36 -25.65 11.46
CA SER A 201 8.27 -24.28 11.99
C SER A 201 9.62 -23.78 12.53
N VAL A 202 10.30 -24.61 13.32
CA VAL A 202 11.63 -24.32 13.86
C VAL A 202 12.66 -24.22 12.73
N ASP A 203 12.63 -25.12 11.74
CA ASP A 203 13.56 -25.08 10.61
C ASP A 203 13.39 -23.80 9.77
N VAL A 204 12.16 -23.30 9.63
CA VAL A 204 11.89 -22.01 8.99
C VAL A 204 12.54 -20.88 9.77
N LEU A 205 12.31 -20.82 11.09
CA LEU A 205 12.86 -19.77 11.95
C LEU A 205 14.41 -19.78 11.94
N VAL A 206 15.02 -20.97 12.01
CA VAL A 206 16.47 -21.14 11.93
C VAL A 206 17.01 -20.67 10.58
N ARG A 207 16.37 -21.02 9.45
CA ARG A 207 16.79 -20.51 8.13
C ARG A 207 16.68 -18.98 8.03
N VAL A 208 15.68 -18.39 8.66
CA VAL A 208 15.50 -16.93 8.65
C VAL A 208 16.55 -16.23 9.53
N LEU A 209 17.02 -16.88 10.59
CA LEU A 209 18.14 -16.43 11.44
C LEU A 209 19.46 -16.27 10.66
N GLU A 210 19.63 -17.03 9.57
CA GLU A 210 20.79 -16.95 8.66
C GLU A 210 20.69 -15.79 7.65
N SER A 211 19.67 -14.93 7.76
CA SER A 211 19.51 -13.74 6.93
C SER A 211 20.66 -12.75 7.12
N LYS A 212 21.07 -12.07 6.04
CA LYS A 212 22.06 -10.98 6.08
C LYS A 212 21.52 -9.67 6.65
N GLN A 213 20.21 -9.59 6.87
CA GLN A 213 19.55 -8.41 7.39
C GLN A 213 19.40 -8.51 8.91
N VAL A 214 20.03 -7.58 9.62
CA VAL A 214 20.11 -7.58 11.09
C VAL A 214 18.72 -7.57 11.73
N SER A 215 17.79 -6.75 11.23
CA SER A 215 16.42 -6.68 11.77
C SER A 215 15.68 -8.02 11.72
N ILE A 216 15.78 -8.74 10.59
CA ILE A 216 15.17 -10.06 10.41
C ILE A 216 15.83 -11.08 11.34
N GLN A 217 17.16 -11.02 11.47
CA GLN A 217 17.92 -11.91 12.34
C GLN A 217 17.53 -11.71 13.82
N GLU A 218 17.43 -10.47 14.29
CA GLU A 218 17.05 -10.15 15.67
C GLU A 218 15.66 -10.68 16.01
N GLN A 219 14.66 -10.45 15.15
CA GLN A 219 13.31 -10.93 15.41
C GLN A 219 13.18 -12.46 15.36
N ALA A 220 13.94 -13.11 14.46
CA ALA A 220 14.01 -14.57 14.44
C ALA A 220 14.67 -15.13 15.71
N ALA A 221 15.75 -14.49 16.18
CA ALA A 221 16.42 -14.87 17.42
C ALA A 221 15.49 -14.73 18.63
N GLU A 222 14.71 -13.66 18.69
CA GLU A 222 13.70 -13.46 19.73
C GLU A 222 12.64 -14.57 19.72
N ALA A 223 12.05 -14.87 18.56
CA ALA A 223 11.04 -15.94 18.43
C ALA A 223 11.58 -17.27 18.95
N ILE A 224 12.81 -17.62 18.53
CA ILE A 224 13.50 -18.84 18.95
C ILE A 224 13.77 -18.84 20.45
N ALA A 225 14.21 -17.70 21.02
CA ALA A 225 14.47 -17.58 22.45
C ALA A 225 13.21 -17.78 23.30
N VAL A 226 12.08 -17.19 22.89
CA VAL A 226 10.79 -17.38 23.55
C VAL A 226 10.38 -18.85 23.50
N ILE A 227 10.43 -19.46 22.31
CA ILE A 227 10.12 -20.88 22.13
C ILE A 227 11.00 -21.79 23.02
N ALA A 228 12.31 -21.53 23.05
CA ALA A 228 13.26 -22.33 23.83
C ALA A 228 13.06 -22.18 25.35
N GLY A 229 12.70 -20.97 25.81
CA GLY A 229 12.41 -20.72 27.23
C GLY A 229 11.20 -21.48 27.75
N GLN A 230 10.21 -21.74 26.88
CA GLN A 230 8.96 -22.42 27.23
C GLN A 230 9.12 -23.94 27.40
N GLY A 231 10.24 -24.53 26.98
CA GLY A 231 10.55 -25.96 27.18
C GLY A 231 11.19 -26.28 28.54
N SER A 232 11.43 -25.28 29.39
CA SER A 232 12.12 -25.42 30.68
C SER A 232 11.21 -25.30 31.91
N SER A 233 9.88 -25.40 31.74
CA SER A 233 8.86 -25.25 32.80
C SER A 233 7.96 -26.49 32.89
#